data_AF-A0A661FE90-F1
#
_entry.id   AF-A0A661FE90-F1
#
_cell.length_a   1.000
_cell.length_b   1.000
_cell.length_c   1.000
_cell.angle_alpha   90.00
_cell.angle_beta   90.00
_cell.angle_gamma   90.00
#
_symmetry.space_group_name_H-M   'P 1'
#
loop_
_entity.id
_entity.type
_entity.pdbx_description
1 polymer ?
#
loop_
_entity_poly.entity_id
_entity_poly.type
_entity_poly.pdbx_seq_one_letter_code
_entity_poly.pdbx_strand_id
1 'polypeptide(L)'
;MRYLALLLSLFLFCNLSYAEDDEENEEEAKPSVEYISLKPDITVNLLGKRHYLRTSAQLLAEGENVDIVKANLPPLRHTLILELSNLEPEKLLNIKKREKIRKGIVKELQKTLEEVAGKGELKDLYFTTFLVQ
;
A
#
# COMPACT_ATOMS: atom_id res chain seq x y z
N MET A 1 45.15 47.53 -3.11
CA MET A 1 46.01 46.37 -3.43
C MET A 1 46.32 45.46 -2.23
N ARG A 2 46.45 45.95 -0.97
CA ARG A 2 46.72 45.07 0.20
C ARG A 2 45.53 44.16 0.61
N TYR A 3 44.29 44.58 0.38
CA TYR A 3 43.10 43.76 0.66
C TYR A 3 42.81 42.69 -0.40
N LEU A 4 43.35 42.85 -1.62
CA LEU A 4 43.17 41.87 -2.70
C LEU A 4 44.01 40.61 -2.47
N ALA A 5 45.20 40.78 -1.86
CA ALA A 5 46.05 39.66 -1.44
C ALA A 5 45.43 38.83 -0.28
N LEU A 6 44.61 39.47 0.57
CA LEU A 6 43.98 38.85 1.74
C LEU A 6 42.72 38.03 1.36
N LEU A 7 42.05 38.41 0.27
CA LEU A 7 40.95 37.64 -0.33
C LEU A 7 41.46 36.42 -1.12
N LEU A 8 42.65 36.50 -1.71
CA LEU A 8 43.26 35.39 -2.45
C LEU A 8 43.81 34.29 -1.52
N SER A 9 44.26 34.64 -0.31
CA SER A 9 44.70 33.67 0.70
C SER A 9 43.55 32.87 1.32
N LEU A 10 42.32 33.39 1.28
CA LEU A 10 41.14 32.71 1.82
C LEU A 10 40.63 31.60 0.88
N PHE A 11 40.96 31.68 -0.41
CA PHE A 11 40.57 30.68 -1.41
C PHE A 11 41.48 29.44 -1.43
N LEU A 12 42.70 29.54 -0.88
CA LEU A 12 43.68 28.45 -0.86
C LEU A 12 43.50 27.45 0.29
N PHE A 13 42.70 27.79 1.31
CA PHE A 13 42.41 26.91 2.45
C PHE A 13 41.20 26.00 2.26
N CYS A 14 40.45 26.11 1.16
CA CYS A 14 39.19 25.37 0.97
C CYS A 14 39.34 24.01 0.28
N ASN A 15 40.56 23.63 -0.16
CA ASN A 15 40.80 22.33 -0.80
C ASN A 15 41.59 21.38 0.11
N LEU A 16 41.03 21.07 1.28
CA LEU A 16 41.44 19.91 2.07
C LEU A 16 40.20 19.28 2.72
N SER A 17 39.24 18.88 1.88
CA SER A 17 38.22 17.92 2.28
C SER A 17 38.66 16.57 1.73
N TYR A 18 38.80 15.61 2.65
CA TYR A 18 39.20 14.24 2.37
C TYR A 18 38.22 13.61 1.36
N ALA A 19 38.76 13.04 0.29
CA ALA A 19 38.07 12.04 -0.50
C ALA A 19 38.12 10.74 0.31
N GLU A 20 37.03 10.45 1.01
CA GLU A 20 36.74 9.12 1.51
C GLU A 20 36.06 8.38 0.36
N ASP A 21 36.62 7.23 -0.01
CA ASP A 21 36.10 6.27 -0.99
C ASP A 21 34.67 5.87 -0.57
N ASP A 22 33.67 6.60 -1.05
CA ASP A 22 32.29 6.12 -1.05
C ASP A 22 32.22 5.06 -2.14
N GLU A 23 32.37 3.80 -1.71
CA GLU A 23 31.94 2.63 -2.46
C GLU A 23 30.61 2.94 -3.15
N GLU A 24 30.58 2.84 -4.48
CA GLU A 24 29.35 2.79 -5.28
C GLU A 24 28.54 1.57 -4.82
N ASN A 25 27.83 1.74 -3.72
CA ASN A 25 26.69 0.92 -3.40
C ASN A 25 25.63 1.35 -4.42
N GLU A 26 25.50 0.58 -5.50
CA GLU A 26 24.27 0.56 -6.29
C GLU A 26 23.14 0.20 -5.33
N GLU A 27 22.61 1.20 -4.62
CA GLU A 27 21.34 1.10 -3.94
C GLU A 27 20.30 0.87 -5.04
N GLU A 28 20.04 -0.41 -5.35
CA GLU A 28 18.85 -0.83 -6.07
C GLU A 28 17.68 -0.07 -5.48
N ALA A 29 17.16 0.90 -6.23
CA ALA A 29 16.08 1.76 -5.77
C ALA A 29 14.91 0.86 -5.36
N LYS A 30 14.64 0.80 -4.05
CA LYS A 30 13.58 -0.06 -3.51
C LYS A 30 12.27 0.24 -4.24
N PRO A 31 11.51 -0.78 -4.65
CA PRO A 31 10.27 -0.57 -5.39
C PRO A 31 9.34 0.34 -4.60
N SER A 32 8.73 1.32 -5.27
CA SER A 32 7.83 2.28 -4.65
C SER A 32 6.63 1.56 -4.03
N VAL A 33 6.45 1.69 -2.72
CA VAL A 33 5.33 1.09 -1.97
C VAL A 33 4.18 2.10 -1.88
N GLU A 34 2.97 1.71 -2.26
CA GLU A 34 1.78 2.57 -2.13
C GLU A 34 0.59 1.86 -1.48
N TYR A 35 -0.13 2.60 -0.62
CA TYR A 35 -1.39 2.20 0.00
C TYR A 35 -2.57 2.86 -0.70
N ILE A 36 -3.21 2.12 -1.58
CA ILE A 36 -4.28 2.59 -2.47
C ILE A 36 -5.63 2.51 -1.74
N SER A 37 -6.23 3.65 -1.44
CA SER A 37 -7.50 3.70 -0.69
C SER A 37 -8.71 3.31 -1.54
N LEU A 38 -9.53 2.39 -1.02
CA LEU A 38 -10.81 2.00 -1.62
C LEU A 38 -11.92 2.97 -1.19
N LYS A 39 -12.08 4.06 -1.95
CA LYS A 39 -13.12 5.07 -1.71
C LYS A 39 -14.37 4.84 -2.57
N PRO A 40 -15.58 5.20 -2.08
CA PRO A 40 -15.88 5.63 -0.71
C PRO A 40 -15.77 4.47 0.29
N ASP A 41 -16.02 4.71 1.58
CA ASP A 41 -16.12 3.61 2.57
C ASP A 41 -17.10 2.52 2.11
N ILE A 42 -16.83 1.29 2.52
CA ILE A 42 -17.60 0.10 2.16
C ILE A 42 -18.65 -0.13 3.25
N THR A 43 -19.90 -0.29 2.85
CA THR A 43 -20.98 -0.75 3.72
C THR A 43 -21.64 -1.95 3.06
N VAL A 44 -21.67 -3.08 3.77
CA VAL A 44 -22.27 -4.33 3.27
C VAL A 44 -23.19 -4.94 4.30
N ASN A 45 -24.21 -5.64 3.81
CA ASN A 45 -25.04 -6.49 4.67
C ASN A 45 -24.30 -7.80 4.95
N LEU A 46 -24.31 -8.25 6.19
CA LEU A 46 -23.76 -9.54 6.59
C LEU A 46 -24.85 -10.61 6.53
N LEU A 47 -24.44 -11.88 6.55
CA LEU A 47 -25.40 -12.98 6.67
C LEU A 47 -26.18 -12.89 7.99
N GLY A 48 -27.48 -13.22 7.92
CA GLY A 48 -28.40 -13.13 9.05
C GLY A 48 -29.35 -11.94 8.93
N LYS A 49 -30.05 -11.61 10.03
CA LYS A 49 -31.04 -10.53 10.04
C LYS A 49 -30.45 -9.26 10.65
N ARG A 50 -30.52 -8.15 9.89
CA ARG A 50 -30.21 -6.78 10.34
C ARG A 50 -28.77 -6.55 10.79
N HIS A 51 -27.82 -7.31 10.24
CA HIS A 51 -26.40 -7.09 10.48
C HIS A 51 -25.71 -6.44 9.29
N TYR A 52 -24.82 -5.50 9.57
CA TYR A 52 -24.00 -4.86 8.55
C TYR A 52 -22.57 -4.59 9.03
N LEU A 53 -21.67 -4.50 8.05
CA LEU A 53 -20.29 -4.09 8.25
C LEU A 53 -20.07 -2.76 7.54
N ARG A 54 -19.57 -1.76 8.28
CA ARG A 54 -18.97 -0.55 7.70
C ARG A 54 -17.47 -0.58 7.88
N THR A 55 -16.73 -0.42 6.79
CA THR A 55 -15.27 -0.52 6.79
C THR A 55 -14.64 0.38 5.73
N SER A 56 -13.49 0.95 6.07
CA SER A 56 -12.56 1.61 5.17
C SER A 56 -11.41 0.65 4.89
N ALA A 57 -10.95 0.57 3.65
CA ALA A 57 -9.95 -0.39 3.23
C ALA A 57 -8.87 0.25 2.34
N GLN A 58 -7.64 -0.27 2.43
CA GLN A 58 -6.51 0.12 1.59
C GLN A 58 -5.81 -1.12 1.04
N LEU A 59 -5.46 -1.09 -0.24
CA LEU A 59 -4.72 -2.12 -0.94
C LEU A 59 -3.24 -1.74 -0.99
N LEU A 60 -2.36 -2.69 -0.69
CA LEU A 60 -0.91 -2.51 -0.79
C LEU A 60 -0.41 -3.06 -2.12
N ALA A 61 0.31 -2.22 -2.86
CA ALA A 61 0.98 -2.60 -4.10
C ALA A 61 2.36 -1.95 -4.16
N GLU A 62 3.26 -2.53 -4.97
CA GLU A 62 4.65 -2.13 -5.07
C GLU A 62 5.09 -2.02 -6.54
N GLY A 63 5.95 -1.03 -6.82
CA GLY A 63 6.52 -0.81 -8.15
C GLY A 63 5.47 -0.65 -9.23
N GLU A 64 5.66 -1.35 -10.35
CA GLU A 64 4.74 -1.31 -11.51
C GLU A 64 3.31 -1.81 -11.20
N ASN A 65 3.13 -2.57 -10.12
CA ASN A 65 1.82 -3.09 -9.74
C ASN A 65 0.88 -1.99 -9.23
N VAL A 66 1.41 -0.87 -8.76
CA VAL A 66 0.62 0.25 -8.24
C VAL A 66 -0.38 0.76 -9.28
N ASP A 67 0.09 1.02 -10.50
CA ASP A 67 -0.76 1.54 -11.57
C ASP A 67 -1.75 0.49 -12.09
N ILE A 68 -1.33 -0.78 -12.13
CA ILE A 68 -2.20 -1.90 -12.50
C ILE A 68 -3.35 -2.03 -11.50
N VAL A 69 -3.06 -1.99 -10.19
CA VAL A 69 -4.09 -2.07 -9.14
C VAL A 69 -5.00 -0.85 -9.18
N LYS A 70 -4.46 0.36 -9.37
CA LYS A 70 -5.26 1.60 -9.49
C LYS A 70 -6.21 1.57 -10.68
N ALA A 71 -5.76 1.08 -11.84
CA ALA A 71 -6.59 0.96 -13.03
C ALA A 71 -7.75 -0.03 -12.86
N ASN A 72 -7.60 -1.01 -11.95
CA ASN A 72 -8.56 -2.09 -11.73
C ASN A 72 -9.28 -1.99 -10.37
N LEU A 73 -9.33 -0.81 -9.75
CA LEU A 73 -10.06 -0.63 -8.48
C LEU A 73 -11.55 -1.00 -8.54
N PRO A 74 -12.31 -0.69 -9.61
CA PRO A 74 -13.73 -1.04 -9.67
C PRO A 74 -14.01 -2.56 -9.51
N PRO A 75 -13.41 -3.48 -10.28
CA PRO A 75 -13.61 -4.91 -10.08
C PRO A 75 -13.07 -5.41 -8.73
N LEU A 76 -11.91 -4.93 -8.27
CA LEU A 76 -11.37 -5.30 -6.96
C LEU A 76 -12.32 -4.92 -5.81
N ARG A 77 -12.88 -3.71 -5.88
CA ARG A 77 -13.88 -3.24 -4.91
C ARG A 77 -15.14 -4.10 -4.96
N HIS A 78 -15.60 -4.46 -6.16
CA HIS A 78 -16.76 -5.34 -6.32
C HIS A 78 -16.54 -6.70 -5.65
N THR A 79 -15.41 -7.35 -5.91
CA THR A 79 -15.04 -8.62 -5.26
C THR A 79 -15.01 -8.46 -3.74
N LEU A 80 -14.37 -7.41 -3.22
CA LEU A 80 -14.33 -7.16 -1.77
C LEU A 80 -15.74 -7.03 -1.17
N ILE A 81 -16.67 -6.36 -1.85
CA ILE A 81 -18.06 -6.23 -1.41
C ILE A 81 -18.74 -7.60 -1.35
N LEU A 82 -18.57 -8.45 -2.36
CA LEU A 82 -19.14 -9.80 -2.39
C LEU A 82 -18.58 -10.68 -1.26
N GLU A 83 -17.26 -10.70 -1.12
CA GLU A 83 -16.58 -11.50 -0.08
C GLU A 83 -17.02 -11.08 1.32
N LEU A 84 -17.10 -9.78 1.60
CA LEU A 84 -17.55 -9.29 2.90
C LEU A 84 -19.04 -9.56 3.15
N SER A 85 -19.88 -9.54 2.12
CA SER A 85 -21.33 -9.78 2.26
C SER A 85 -21.66 -11.23 2.62
N ASN A 86 -20.77 -12.16 2.30
CA ASN A 86 -20.91 -13.59 2.61
C ASN A 86 -20.46 -13.95 4.03
N LEU A 87 -20.08 -12.98 4.86
CA LEU A 87 -19.58 -13.24 6.20
C LEU A 87 -20.70 -13.28 7.25
N GLU A 88 -20.55 -14.20 8.21
CA GLU A 88 -21.36 -14.22 9.42
C GLU A 88 -20.77 -13.27 10.48
N PRO A 89 -21.60 -12.46 11.18
CA PRO A 89 -21.14 -11.52 12.20
C PRO A 89 -20.27 -12.15 13.29
N GLU A 90 -20.58 -13.36 13.73
CA GLU A 90 -19.86 -14.10 14.78
C GLU A 90 -18.40 -14.39 14.39
N LYS A 91 -18.12 -14.57 13.09
CA LYS A 91 -16.76 -14.82 12.58
C LYS A 91 -15.91 -13.55 12.64
N LEU A 92 -16.53 -12.37 12.70
CA LEU A 92 -15.86 -11.07 12.73
C LEU A 92 -15.46 -10.62 14.13
N LEU A 93 -15.98 -11.24 15.20
CA LEU A 93 -15.67 -10.84 16.58
C LEU A 93 -14.26 -11.24 17.02
N ASN A 94 -13.69 -12.30 16.44
CA ASN A 94 -12.39 -12.84 16.81
C ASN A 94 -11.27 -12.32 15.89
N ILE A 95 -10.24 -11.69 16.47
CA ILE A 95 -9.10 -11.12 15.72
C ILE A 95 -8.40 -12.16 14.83
N LYS A 96 -8.14 -13.37 15.32
CA LYS A 96 -7.47 -14.42 14.54
C LYS A 96 -8.32 -14.87 13.36
N LYS A 97 -9.65 -14.95 13.55
CA LYS A 97 -10.58 -15.26 12.45
C LYS A 97 -10.62 -14.13 11.42
N ARG A 98 -10.68 -12.87 11.87
CA ARG A 98 -10.62 -11.70 10.98
C ARG A 98 -9.35 -11.70 10.13
N GLU A 99 -8.19 -11.97 10.74
CA GLU A 99 -6.93 -12.02 10.00
C GLU A 99 -6.92 -13.15 8.96
N LYS A 100 -7.48 -14.31 9.29
CA LYS A 100 -7.64 -15.41 8.33
C LYS A 100 -8.57 -15.02 7.17
N ILE A 101 -9.69 -14.36 7.47
CA ILE A 101 -10.63 -13.84 6.46
C ILE A 101 -9.93 -12.84 5.54
N ARG A 102 -9.24 -11.84 6.12
CA ARG A 102 -8.49 -10.82 5.39
C ARG A 102 -7.50 -11.43 4.41
N LYS A 103 -6.70 -12.41 4.85
CA LYS A 103 -5.78 -13.16 3.97
C LYS A 103 -6.49 -13.95 2.87
N GLY A 104 -7.68 -14.49 3.14
CA GLY A 104 -8.52 -15.14 2.14
C GLY A 104 -9.00 -14.14 1.08
N ILE A 105 -9.47 -12.98 1.51
CA ILE A 105 -9.90 -11.90 0.64
C ILE A 105 -8.76 -11.42 -0.27
N VAL A 106 -7.54 -11.25 0.26
CA VAL A 106 -6.37 -10.88 -0.58
C VAL A 106 -6.16 -11.86 -1.73
N LYS A 107 -6.33 -13.16 -1.49
CA LYS A 107 -6.21 -14.18 -2.55
C LYS A 107 -7.30 -14.03 -3.61
N GLU A 108 -8.54 -13.75 -3.22
CA GLU A 108 -9.61 -13.56 -4.21
C GLU A 108 -9.51 -12.24 -4.96
N LEU A 109 -8.96 -11.20 -4.32
CA LEU A 109 -8.60 -9.96 -5.01
C LEU A 109 -7.47 -10.17 -6.00
N GLN A 110 -6.44 -10.95 -5.63
CA GLN A 110 -5.36 -11.32 -6.55
C GLN A 110 -5.90 -12.10 -7.76
N LYS A 111 -6.77 -13.08 -7.52
CA LYS A 111 -7.44 -13.85 -8.59
C LYS A 111 -8.27 -12.95 -9.51
N THR A 112 -9.04 -12.03 -8.93
CA THR A 112 -9.82 -11.05 -9.70
C THR A 112 -8.89 -10.19 -10.56
N LEU A 113 -7.76 -9.74 -10.01
CA LEU A 113 -6.78 -8.93 -10.73
C LEU A 113 -6.21 -9.69 -11.92
N GLU A 114 -5.85 -10.97 -11.75
CA GLU A 114 -5.40 -11.85 -12.82
C GLU A 114 -6.47 -12.04 -13.90
N GLU A 115 -7.73 -12.26 -13.51
CA GLU A 115 -8.84 -12.44 -14.45
C GLU A 115 -9.11 -11.20 -15.31
N VAL A 116 -9.04 -9.99 -14.73
CA VAL A 116 -9.40 -8.74 -15.42
C VAL A 116 -8.24 -8.06 -16.12
N ALA A 117 -7.03 -8.14 -15.56
CA ALA A 117 -5.85 -7.46 -16.07
C ALA A 117 -4.83 -8.41 -16.73
N GLY A 118 -4.93 -9.72 -16.48
CA GLY A 118 -3.97 -10.72 -16.96
C GLY A 118 -2.58 -10.64 -16.31
N LYS A 119 -2.36 -9.65 -15.44
CA LYS A 119 -1.10 -9.36 -14.77
C LYS A 119 -1.33 -8.52 -13.51
N GLY A 120 -0.27 -8.38 -12.71
CA GLY A 120 -0.25 -7.54 -11.51
C GLY A 120 -0.25 -8.37 -10.23
N GLU A 121 0.35 -7.81 -9.19
CA GLU A 121 0.45 -8.40 -7.86
C GLU A 121 -0.13 -7.45 -6.81
N LEU A 122 -1.08 -7.96 -6.03
CA LEU A 122 -1.57 -7.32 -4.82
C LEU A 122 -0.81 -7.90 -3.63
N LYS A 123 -0.06 -7.06 -2.91
CA LYS A 123 0.72 -7.49 -1.74
C LYS A 123 -0.17 -7.74 -0.54
N ASP A 124 -1.08 -6.82 -0.23
CA ASP A 124 -1.95 -6.97 0.93
C ASP A 124 -3.21 -6.10 0.91
N LEU A 125 -4.09 -6.36 1.89
CA LEU A 125 -5.30 -5.58 2.17
C LEU A 125 -5.32 -5.18 3.66
N TYR A 126 -5.54 -3.90 3.94
CA TYR A 126 -5.67 -3.37 5.28
C TYR A 126 -7.05 -2.74 5.49
N PHE A 127 -7.75 -3.17 6.54
CA PHE A 127 -8.94 -2.46 7.02
C PHE A 127 -8.52 -1.37 8.01
N THR A 128 -8.83 -0.11 7.70
CA THR A 128 -8.47 1.05 8.54
C THR A 128 -9.62 1.46 9.46
N THR A 129 -10.85 1.05 9.16
CA THR A 129 -11.99 1.06 10.09
C THR A 129 -12.72 -0.28 9.99
N PHE A 130 -13.33 -0.75 11.07
CA PHE A 130 -14.05 -2.03 11.06
C PHE A 130 -15.17 -2.04 12.10
N LEU A 131 -16.38 -1.66 11.68
CA LEU A 131 -17.55 -1.54 12.54
C LEU A 131 -18.61 -2.57 12.14
N VAL A 132 -18.90 -3.51 13.05
CA VAL A 132 -19.98 -4.49 12.90
C VAL A 132 -21.17 -4.05 13.74
N GLN A 133 -22.37 -4.06 13.16
CA GLN A 133 -23.64 -3.72 13.84
C GLN A 133 -24.70 -4.79 13.54
#